data_AF-A0A925YCX9-F1
#
_entry.id   AF-A0A925YCX9-F1
#
_cell.length_a   1.000
_cell.length_b   1.000
_cell.length_c   1.000
_cell.angle_alpha   90.00
_cell.angle_beta   90.00
_cell.angle_gamma   90.00
#
_symmetry.space_group_name_H-M   'P 1'
#
loop_
_entity.id
_entity.type
_entity.pdbx_description
1 polymer ?
#
loop_
_entity_poly.entity_id
_entity_poly.type
_entity_poly.pdbx_seq_one_letter_code
_entity_poly.pdbx_strand_id
1 'polypeptide(L)'
;MSYRIDPGAPLDAETRRVFTEQLDKATAELSAPASGPDGDLHEAIHDARKRLKKLRGLLRLVRPGHERFYRTENERLRDIARTLSAVRDRTALIESLDALEAHVPASLAASAVEGSFAGVRAGLETRRRAALEAAG
;
A
#
# COMPACT_ATOMS: atom_id res chain seq x y z
N MET A 1 14.41 3.53 -8.35
CA MET A 1 15.76 2.93 -8.52
C MET A 1 15.77 1.43 -8.29
N SER A 2 16.51 0.69 -9.13
CA SER A 2 16.88 -0.72 -8.92
C SER A 2 17.97 -0.82 -7.85
N TYR A 3 17.92 -1.85 -7.01
CA TYR A 3 19.03 -2.19 -6.12
C TYR A 3 20.11 -2.94 -6.93
N ARG A 4 21.32 -3.03 -6.38
CA ARG A 4 22.44 -3.80 -6.93
C ARG A 4 22.97 -4.75 -5.87
N ILE A 5 23.49 -5.89 -6.32
CA ILE A 5 24.20 -6.88 -5.52
C ILE A 5 25.66 -6.84 -6.01
N ASP A 6 26.61 -6.65 -5.09
CA ASP A 6 28.03 -6.74 -5.40
C ASP A 6 28.47 -8.22 -5.43
N PRO A 7 28.91 -8.76 -6.59
CA PRO A 7 29.39 -10.15 -6.67
C PRO A 7 30.72 -10.38 -5.94
N GLY A 8 31.47 -9.32 -5.60
CA GLY A 8 32.70 -9.42 -4.82
C GLY A 8 32.49 -9.55 -3.32
N ALA A 9 31.27 -9.29 -2.84
CA ALA A 9 30.91 -9.39 -1.42
C ALA A 9 30.17 -10.71 -1.10
N PRO A 10 30.15 -11.13 0.18
CA PRO A 10 29.36 -12.29 0.59
C PRO A 10 27.87 -12.11 0.24
N LEU A 11 27.30 -13.12 -0.44
CA LEU A 11 25.93 -13.07 -0.95
C LEU A 11 24.89 -12.86 0.15
N ASP A 12 25.10 -13.46 1.33
CA ASP A 12 24.24 -13.32 2.50
C ASP A 12 24.26 -11.89 3.05
N ALA A 13 25.44 -11.28 3.12
CA ALA A 13 25.61 -9.89 3.53
C ALA A 13 24.89 -8.93 2.57
N GLU A 14 25.09 -9.12 1.25
CA GLU A 14 24.43 -8.28 0.23
C GLU A 14 22.91 -8.49 0.20
N THR A 15 22.45 -9.72 0.34
CA THR A 15 21.02 -10.03 0.42
C THR A 15 20.40 -9.35 1.63
N ARG A 16 21.03 -9.43 2.81
CA ARG A 16 20.57 -8.75 4.03
C ARG A 16 20.55 -7.23 3.83
N ARG A 17 21.62 -6.65 3.27
CA ARG A 17 21.72 -5.21 3.00
C ARG A 17 20.58 -4.73 2.12
N VAL A 18 20.35 -5.38 0.97
CA VAL A 18 19.26 -5.01 0.06
C VAL A 18 17.90 -5.20 0.74
N PHE A 19 17.72 -6.28 1.50
CA PHE A 19 16.46 -6.57 2.16
C PHE A 19 16.09 -5.47 3.16
N THR A 20 17.02 -5.12 4.05
CA THR A 20 16.86 -4.02 5.02
C THR A 20 16.63 -2.69 4.32
N GLU A 21 17.43 -2.35 3.31
CA GLU A 21 17.29 -1.09 2.56
C GLU A 21 15.91 -0.94 1.92
N GLN A 22 15.35 -2.01 1.33
CA GLN A 22 14.01 -1.93 0.73
C GLN A 22 12.91 -1.87 1.79
N LEU A 23 13.06 -2.52 2.95
CA LEU A 23 12.11 -2.41 4.04
C LEU A 23 12.11 -1.01 4.65
N ASP A 24 13.28 -0.48 4.98
CA ASP A 24 13.40 0.86 5.58
C ASP A 24 12.77 1.91 4.70
N LYS A 25 13.00 1.83 3.39
CA LYS A 25 12.39 2.76 2.45
C LYS A 25 10.88 2.57 2.30
N ALA A 26 10.36 1.34 2.42
CA ALA A 26 8.91 1.10 2.40
C ALA A 26 8.25 1.68 3.66
N THR A 27 8.88 1.50 4.82
CA THR A 27 8.45 2.11 6.07
C THR A 27 8.49 3.64 5.98
N ALA A 28 9.56 4.21 5.42
CA ALA A 28 9.70 5.66 5.26
C ALA A 28 8.62 6.25 4.36
N GLU A 29 8.29 5.59 3.24
CA GLU A 29 7.20 6.01 2.35
C GLU A 29 5.84 6.00 3.06
N LEU A 30 5.55 4.92 3.81
CA LEU A 30 4.30 4.79 4.55
C LEU A 30 4.21 5.72 5.77
N SER A 31 5.35 6.17 6.30
CA SER A 31 5.42 7.03 7.49
C SER A 31 5.60 8.52 7.17
N ALA A 32 5.77 8.87 5.90
CA ALA A 32 5.94 10.24 5.49
C ALA A 32 4.67 11.05 5.85
N PRO A 33 4.81 12.25 6.45
CA PRO A 33 3.66 13.08 6.74
C PRO A 33 2.98 13.48 5.43
N ALA A 34 1.68 13.20 5.33
CA ALA A 34 0.87 13.63 4.20
C ALA A 34 0.98 15.15 4.06
N SER A 35 1.55 15.62 2.95
CA SER A 35 1.81 17.03 2.66
C SER A 35 0.73 17.63 1.75
N GLY A 36 -0.44 17.02 1.71
CA GLY A 36 -1.61 17.46 0.94
C GLY A 36 -2.77 16.47 1.06
N PRO A 37 -3.94 16.80 0.47
CA PRO A 37 -5.08 15.88 0.45
C PRO A 37 -4.76 14.65 -0.42
N ASP A 38 -4.60 13.50 0.25
CA ASP A 38 -4.69 12.10 -0.22
C ASP A 38 -3.84 11.61 -1.42
N GLY A 39 -3.31 12.48 -2.28
CA GLY A 39 -2.41 12.14 -3.38
C GLY A 39 -1.12 11.46 -2.89
N ASP A 40 -0.60 11.91 -1.76
CA ASP A 40 0.62 11.40 -1.14
C ASP A 40 0.45 9.97 -0.61
N LEU A 41 -0.74 9.62 -0.09
CA LEU A 41 -0.99 8.28 0.45
C LEU A 41 -1.05 7.22 -0.64
N HIS A 42 -1.65 7.54 -1.78
CA HIS A 42 -1.69 6.61 -2.91
C HIS A 42 -0.29 6.34 -3.46
N GLU A 43 0.53 7.38 -3.64
CA GLU A 43 1.90 7.25 -4.09
C GLU A 43 2.75 6.46 -3.08
N ALA A 44 2.64 6.78 -1.79
CA ALA A 44 3.30 6.04 -0.70
C ALA A 44 2.95 4.54 -0.72
N ILE A 45 1.67 4.19 -0.84
CA ILE A 45 1.23 2.79 -0.94
C ILE A 45 1.77 2.13 -2.22
N HIS A 46 1.75 2.84 -3.34
CA HIS A 46 2.28 2.33 -4.61
C HIS A 46 3.76 1.99 -4.51
N ASP A 47 4.57 2.91 -3.98
CA ASP A 47 6.01 2.72 -3.85
C ASP A 47 6.37 1.68 -2.79
N ALA A 48 5.65 1.62 -1.67
CA ALA A 48 5.81 0.55 -0.68
C ALA A 48 5.55 -0.82 -1.31
N ARG A 49 4.47 -0.98 -2.09
CA ARG A 49 4.17 -2.23 -2.81
C ARG A 49 5.23 -2.58 -3.84
N LYS A 50 5.79 -1.58 -4.53
CA LYS A 50 6.90 -1.76 -5.47
C LYS A 50 8.15 -2.28 -4.76
N ARG A 51 8.44 -1.85 -3.53
CA ARG A 51 9.53 -2.38 -2.69
C ARG A 51 9.27 -3.80 -2.23
N LEU A 52 8.07 -4.13 -1.78
CA LEU A 52 7.70 -5.51 -1.44
C LEU A 52 7.82 -6.45 -2.66
N LYS A 53 7.45 -5.98 -3.85
CA LYS A 53 7.65 -6.73 -5.10
C LYS A 53 9.13 -6.99 -5.39
N LYS A 54 10.00 -6.00 -5.17
CA LYS A 54 11.46 -6.11 -5.30
C LYS A 54 12.06 -7.12 -4.32
N LEU A 55 11.62 -7.10 -3.06
CA LEU A 55 12.03 -8.06 -2.03
C LEU A 55 11.65 -9.49 -2.39
N ARG A 56 10.43 -9.71 -2.90
CA ARG A 56 10.02 -11.03 -3.39
C ARG A 56 10.85 -11.50 -4.59
N GLY A 57 11.28 -10.57 -5.44
CA GLY A 57 12.27 -10.84 -6.49
C GLY A 57 13.62 -11.27 -5.93
N LEU A 58 14.13 -10.58 -4.90
CA LEU A 58 15.38 -10.93 -4.21
C LEU A 58 15.31 -12.33 -3.59
N LEU A 59 14.23 -12.64 -2.86
CA LEU A 59 14.01 -13.95 -2.25
C LEU A 59 14.04 -15.08 -3.30
N ARG A 60 13.50 -14.82 -4.49
CA ARG A 60 13.53 -15.78 -5.60
C ARG A 60 14.94 -16.06 -6.12
N LEU A 61 15.88 -15.12 -6.01
CA LEU A 61 17.28 -15.32 -6.39
C LEU A 61 18.01 -16.25 -5.41
N VAL A 62 17.74 -16.12 -4.11
CA VAL A 62 18.37 -16.95 -3.06
C VAL A 62 17.64 -18.26 -2.77
N ARG A 63 16.50 -18.49 -3.42
CA ARG A 63 15.67 -19.70 -3.30
C ARG A 63 16.47 -21.01 -3.34
N PRO A 64 17.44 -21.21 -4.25
CA PRO A 64 18.20 -22.47 -4.31
C PRO A 64 18.94 -22.80 -3.00
N GLY A 65 19.30 -21.80 -2.20
CA GLY A 65 19.98 -22.00 -0.92
C GLY A 65 19.05 -22.38 0.24
N HIS A 66 17.75 -22.01 0.17
CA HIS A 66 16.81 -22.28 1.26
C HIS A 66 15.32 -22.18 0.84
N GLU A 67 14.74 -23.26 0.31
CA GLU A 67 13.35 -23.28 -0.20
C GLU A 67 12.29 -22.92 0.86
N ARG A 68 12.41 -23.48 2.07
CA ARG A 68 11.44 -23.22 3.16
C ARG A 68 11.40 -21.74 3.55
N PHE A 69 12.58 -21.13 3.73
CA PHE A 69 12.72 -19.70 4.00
C PHE A 69 12.12 -18.86 2.88
N TYR A 70 12.43 -19.17 1.62
CA TYR A 70 11.83 -18.50 0.46
C TYR A 70 10.30 -18.53 0.54
N ARG A 71 9.69 -19.70 0.76
CA ARG A 71 8.24 -19.84 0.80
C ARG A 71 7.62 -18.99 1.91
N THR A 72 8.11 -19.14 3.14
CA THR A 72 7.59 -18.42 4.32
C THR A 72 7.68 -16.90 4.13
N GLU A 73 8.84 -16.39 3.74
CA GLU A 73 9.01 -14.93 3.60
C GLU A 73 8.30 -14.38 2.35
N ASN A 74 8.23 -15.13 1.25
CA ASN A 74 7.48 -14.69 0.08
C ASN A 74 5.96 -14.65 0.34
N GLU A 75 5.41 -15.62 1.10
CA GLU A 75 4.01 -15.60 1.55
C GLU A 75 3.76 -14.39 2.44
N ARG A 76 4.61 -14.18 3.46
CA ARG A 76 4.52 -13.03 4.38
C ARG A 76 4.55 -11.68 3.64
N LEU A 77 5.52 -11.46 2.74
CA LEU A 77 5.61 -10.22 1.96
C LEU A 77 4.44 -10.04 0.99
N ARG A 78 3.90 -11.14 0.45
CA ARG A 78 2.71 -11.09 -0.42
C ARG A 78 1.48 -10.64 0.36
N ASP A 79 1.31 -11.14 1.58
CA ASP A 79 0.14 -10.81 2.39
C ASP A 79 0.22 -9.38 2.93
N ILE A 80 1.41 -8.90 3.33
CA ILE A 80 1.62 -7.47 3.64
C ILE A 80 1.27 -6.58 2.42
N ALA A 81 1.69 -6.96 1.21
CA ALA A 81 1.34 -6.18 0.02
C ALA A 81 -0.18 -6.16 -0.27
N ARG A 82 -0.92 -7.20 0.15
CA ARG A 82 -2.37 -7.28 0.01
C ARG A 82 -3.09 -6.39 1.01
N THR A 83 -2.64 -6.31 2.26
CA THR A 83 -3.25 -5.42 3.27
C THR A 83 -3.16 -3.96 2.83
N LEU A 84 -2.02 -3.53 2.29
CA LEU A 84 -1.85 -2.20 1.71
C LEU A 84 -2.83 -1.90 0.58
N SER A 85 -3.16 -2.91 -0.25
CA SER A 85 -4.15 -2.76 -1.33
C SER A 85 -5.56 -2.57 -0.76
N ALA A 86 -5.92 -3.37 0.25
CA ALA A 86 -7.24 -3.33 0.87
C ALA A 86 -7.57 -1.98 1.51
N VAL A 87 -6.57 -1.33 2.13
CA VAL A 87 -6.71 0.01 2.72
C VAL A 87 -6.85 1.07 1.62
N ARG A 88 -6.03 1.00 0.55
CA ARG A 88 -6.12 1.93 -0.58
C ARG A 88 -7.47 1.85 -1.30
N ASP A 89 -7.93 0.65 -1.64
CA ASP A 89 -9.17 0.46 -2.40
C ASP A 89 -10.38 1.08 -1.67
N ARG A 90 -10.39 0.99 -0.33
CA ARG A 90 -11.46 1.58 0.49
C ARG A 90 -11.35 3.10 0.59
N THR A 91 -10.13 3.63 0.58
CA THR A 91 -9.90 5.08 0.53
C THR A 91 -10.32 5.63 -0.85
N ALA A 92 -10.03 4.91 -1.94
CA ALA A 92 -10.42 5.30 -3.30
C ALA A 92 -11.93 5.40 -3.49
N LEU A 93 -12.72 4.57 -2.80
CA LEU A 93 -14.18 4.66 -2.84
C LEU A 93 -14.72 5.91 -2.15
N ILE A 94 -14.09 6.35 -1.06
CA ILE A 94 -14.44 7.60 -0.38
C ILE A 94 -14.06 8.78 -1.29
N GLU A 95 -12.86 8.78 -1.86
CA GLU A 95 -12.43 9.81 -2.83
C GLU A 95 -13.35 9.88 -4.05
N SER A 96 -13.80 8.73 -4.57
CA SER A 96 -14.72 8.70 -5.71
C SER A 96 -16.09 9.28 -5.34
N LEU A 97 -16.54 9.07 -4.10
CA LEU A 97 -17.77 9.68 -3.59
C LEU A 97 -17.61 11.20 -3.43
N ASP A 98 -16.48 11.66 -2.87
CA ASP A 98 -16.14 13.08 -2.75
C ASP A 98 -16.13 13.77 -4.12
N ALA A 99 -15.48 13.14 -5.10
CA ALA A 99 -15.44 13.63 -6.47
C ALA A 99 -16.84 13.66 -7.09
N LEU A 100 -17.68 12.65 -6.86
CA LEU A 100 -19.04 12.62 -7.36
C LEU A 100 -19.88 13.76 -6.77
N GLU A 101 -19.84 13.95 -5.45
CA GLU A 101 -20.52 15.03 -4.73
C GLU A 101 -20.13 16.41 -5.28
N ALA A 102 -18.83 16.64 -5.50
CA ALA A 102 -18.32 17.90 -6.03
C ALA A 102 -18.79 18.21 -7.46
N HIS A 103 -19.18 17.18 -8.24
CA HIS A 103 -19.66 17.34 -9.62
C HIS A 103 -21.20 17.28 -9.74
N VAL A 104 -21.94 17.20 -8.63
CA VAL A 104 -23.41 17.28 -8.67
C VAL A 104 -23.84 18.68 -9.08
N PRO A 105 -24.65 18.83 -10.15
CA PRO A 105 -25.18 20.14 -10.55
C PRO A 105 -26.01 20.79 -9.43
N ALA A 106 -25.87 22.10 -9.24
CA ALA A 106 -26.61 22.85 -8.22
C ALA A 106 -28.15 22.70 -8.34
N SER A 107 -28.66 22.43 -9.56
CA SER A 107 -30.08 22.15 -9.81
C SER A 107 -30.59 20.85 -9.19
N LEU A 108 -29.71 19.86 -8.95
CA LEU A 108 -30.02 18.63 -8.21
C LEU A 108 -29.72 18.76 -6.72
N ALA A 109 -28.73 19.58 -6.35
CA ALA A 109 -28.37 19.83 -4.95
C ALA A 109 -29.53 20.42 -4.14
N ALA A 110 -30.31 21.33 -4.75
CA ALA A 110 -31.39 22.06 -4.10
C ALA A 110 -32.63 21.22 -3.72
N SER A 111 -32.81 19.99 -4.21
CA SER A 111 -34.07 19.24 -4.01
C SER A 111 -33.97 17.81 -3.47
N ALA A 112 -32.79 17.24 -3.25
CA ALA A 112 -32.70 15.86 -2.73
C ALA A 112 -31.32 15.43 -2.23
N VAL A 113 -30.24 16.11 -2.63
CA VAL A 113 -28.89 15.54 -2.52
C VAL A 113 -28.15 15.95 -1.24
N GLU A 114 -28.55 17.04 -0.59
CA GLU A 114 -27.93 17.49 0.66
C GLU A 114 -28.16 16.45 1.77
N GLY A 115 -27.11 15.67 2.08
CA GLY A 115 -27.17 14.51 3.00
C GLY A 115 -27.48 13.15 2.37
N SER A 116 -27.83 13.08 1.07
CA SER A 116 -28.21 11.81 0.41
C SER A 116 -27.06 10.80 0.31
N PHE A 117 -25.82 11.28 0.33
CA PHE A 117 -24.62 10.44 0.32
C PHE A 117 -24.06 10.16 1.71
N ALA A 118 -24.59 10.79 2.77
CA ALA A 118 -24.07 10.63 4.14
C ALA A 118 -24.10 9.17 4.61
N GLY A 119 -25.16 8.43 4.29
CA GLY A 119 -25.26 7.00 4.60
C GLY A 119 -24.25 6.15 3.83
N VAL A 120 -23.96 6.50 2.57
CA VAL A 120 -22.95 5.82 1.75
C VAL A 120 -21.55 6.09 2.33
N ARG A 121 -21.24 7.35 2.66
CA ARG A 121 -19.98 7.76 3.29
C ARG A 121 -19.74 7.01 4.60
N ALA A 122 -20.70 7.00 5.52
CA ALA A 122 -20.59 6.30 6.80
C ALA A 122 -20.32 4.79 6.62
N GLY A 123 -20.95 4.17 5.63
CA GLY A 123 -20.71 2.78 5.27
C GLY A 123 -19.30 2.52 4.69
N LEU A 124 -18.77 3.44 3.89
CA LEU A 124 -17.41 3.33 3.33
C LEU A 124 -16.34 3.54 4.41
N GLU A 125 -16.54 4.52 5.30
CA GLU A 125 -15.65 4.77 6.43
C GLU A 125 -15.58 3.59 7.40
N THR A 126 -16.72 2.97 7.69
CA THR A 126 -16.78 1.76 8.53
C THR A 126 -15.97 0.61 7.92
N ARG A 127 -16.11 0.39 6.61
CA ARG A 127 -15.33 -0.63 5.88
C ARG A 127 -13.83 -0.30 5.87
N ARG A 128 -13.46 0.97 5.74
CA ARG A 128 -12.07 1.46 5.83
C ARG A 128 -11.47 1.19 7.20
N ARG A 129 -12.20 1.51 8.27
CA ARG A 129 -11.78 1.26 9.66
C ARG A 129 -11.55 -0.23 9.91
N ALA A 130 -12.49 -1.08 9.52
CA ALA A 130 -12.34 -2.54 9.67
C ALA A 130 -11.12 -3.10 8.90
N ALA A 131 -10.74 -2.50 7.78
CA ALA A 131 -9.53 -2.91 7.05
C ALA A 131 -8.23 -2.43 7.70
N LEU A 132 -8.25 -1.26 8.35
CA LEU A 132 -7.13 -0.78 9.16
C LEU A 132 -6.94 -1.66 10.39
N GLU A 133 -8.02 -2.05 11.06
CA GLU A 133 -8.00 -2.98 12.21
C GLU A 133 -7.52 -4.38 11.81
N ALA A 134 -7.91 -4.88 10.63
CA ALA A 134 -7.43 -6.18 10.13
C ALA A 134 -5.96 -6.14 9.63
N ALA A 135 -5.37 -4.94 9.50
CA ALA A 135 -4.00 -4.76 9.02
C ALA A 135 -2.98 -4.47 10.14
N GLY A 136 -3.43 -4.20 11.37
CA GLY A 136 -2.62 -3.99 12.58
C GLY A 136 -2.60 -5.22 13.48
#